data_AF-A0AA39ZAV8-F1
#
_entry.id   AF-A0AA39ZAV8-F1
#
_cell.length_a   1.000
_cell.length_b   1.000
_cell.length_c   1.000
_cell.angle_alpha   90.00
_cell.angle_beta   90.00
_cell.angle_gamma   90.00
#
_symmetry.space_group_name_H-M   'P 1'
#
loop_
_entity.id
_entity.type
_entity.pdbx_description
1 polymer ?
#
loop_
_entity_poly.entity_id
_entity_poly.type
_entity_poly.pdbx_seq_one_letter_code
_entity_poly.pdbx_strand_id
1 'polypeptide(L)'
;MYPDRGDAVIVLGNSSHCGYTVDCVAKLLTAIVSDQHLETDELIANARLDARCQTGRWRRTLEELREQQAHQARTQPPFDAAAIFGIYRNDDTNVVLRIIADSTGVEMPDGSTIGAAVVFGNTRTAQPIPLWTFCNDTLCFLPLEEDYVRWGMCSLSRWSQFLIHLSFRELNEEARGVWWQYSHDEDALWFPRVPPDGE
;
A
#
# COMPACT_ATOMS: atom_id res chain seq x y z
N MET A 1 31.69 0.70 6.68
CA MET A 1 33.13 0.95 6.85
C MET A 1 33.68 -0.17 7.71
N TYR A 2 34.71 -0.88 7.25
CA TYR A 2 35.42 -1.89 8.05
C TYR A 2 36.67 -1.24 8.63
N PRO A 3 36.67 -0.79 9.90
CA PRO A 3 37.75 0.03 10.45
C PRO A 3 39.11 -0.64 10.38
N ASP A 4 39.12 -1.97 10.44
CA ASP A 4 40.33 -2.78 10.56
C ASP A 4 40.94 -3.18 9.20
N ARG A 5 40.22 -2.99 8.09
CA ARG A 5 40.66 -3.37 6.73
C ARG A 5 40.79 -2.19 5.76
N GLY A 6 40.24 -1.02 6.09
CA GLY A 6 40.26 0.15 5.20
C GLY A 6 39.27 0.09 4.04
N ASP A 7 38.41 -0.94 4.00
CA ASP A 7 37.44 -1.15 2.92
C ASP A 7 36.07 -0.52 3.23
N ALA A 8 35.40 -0.03 2.18
CA ALA A 8 34.05 0.49 2.22
C ALA A 8 33.18 -0.14 1.14
N VAL A 9 32.08 -0.76 1.55
CA VAL A 9 31.03 -1.26 0.65
C VAL A 9 29.92 -0.22 0.63
N ILE A 10 29.58 0.27 -0.57
CA ILE A 10 28.43 1.14 -0.80
C ILE A 10 27.42 0.32 -1.59
N VAL A 11 26.25 0.07 -0.99
CA VAL A 11 25.13 -0.55 -1.70
C VAL A 11 24.09 0.53 -2.00
N LEU A 12 23.90 0.81 -3.29
CA LEU A 12 22.90 1.76 -3.78
C LEU A 12 21.62 1.00 -4.14
N GLY A 13 20.62 1.09 -3.27
CA GLY A 13 19.26 0.66 -3.60
C GLY A 13 18.52 1.77 -4.32
N ASN A 14 18.12 1.56 -5.58
CA ASN A 14 17.20 2.48 -6.28
C ASN A 14 15.74 2.17 -5.94
N SER A 15 15.45 2.11 -4.65
CA SER A 15 14.15 1.78 -4.10
C SER A 15 13.89 2.77 -2.97
N SER A 16 12.84 3.56 -3.10
CA SER A 16 12.46 4.55 -2.08
C SER A 16 11.51 3.97 -1.04
N HIS A 17 10.97 2.76 -1.22
CA HIS A 17 9.87 2.24 -0.40
C HIS A 17 9.87 0.72 -0.10
N CYS A 18 10.86 -0.08 -0.54
CA CYS A 18 10.85 -1.52 -0.26
C CYS A 18 11.72 -1.87 0.96
N GLY A 19 11.09 -2.33 2.06
CA GLY A 19 11.82 -3.00 3.16
C GLY A 19 12.64 -4.21 2.68
N TYR A 20 12.24 -4.84 1.57
CA TYR A 20 12.95 -5.95 0.94
C TYR A 20 14.29 -5.58 0.31
N THR A 21 14.44 -4.34 -0.19
CA THR A 21 15.74 -3.88 -0.68
C THR A 21 16.69 -3.73 0.50
N VAL A 22 16.19 -3.30 1.67
CA VAL A 22 16.97 -3.24 2.91
C VAL A 22 17.38 -4.63 3.37
N ASP A 23 16.50 -5.64 3.31
CA ASP A 23 16.84 -7.02 3.70
C ASP A 23 17.85 -7.69 2.76
N CYS A 24 17.69 -7.50 1.43
CA CYS A 24 18.68 -7.99 0.46
C CYS A 24 20.02 -7.27 0.61
N VAL A 25 20.00 -5.94 0.81
CA VAL A 25 21.19 -5.13 1.11
C VAL A 25 21.84 -5.61 2.42
N ALA A 26 21.05 -5.90 3.45
CA ALA A 26 21.53 -6.38 4.75
C ALA A 26 22.14 -7.77 4.65
N LYS A 27 21.55 -8.69 3.87
CA LYS A 27 22.13 -10.02 3.58
C LYS A 27 23.45 -9.88 2.81
N LEU A 28 23.50 -9.03 1.80
CA LEU A 28 24.70 -8.76 1.00
C LEU A 28 25.81 -8.17 1.88
N LEU A 29 25.47 -7.19 2.73
CA LEU A 29 26.39 -6.62 3.71
C LEU A 29 26.85 -7.69 4.70
N THR A 30 25.96 -8.49 5.27
CA THR A 30 26.29 -9.55 6.24
C THR A 30 27.24 -10.58 5.66
N ALA A 31 27.02 -11.01 4.41
CA ALA A 31 27.91 -11.94 3.74
C ALA A 31 29.30 -11.34 3.49
N ILE A 32 29.37 -10.07 3.07
CA ILE A 32 30.66 -9.37 2.90
C ILE A 32 31.37 -9.20 4.25
N VAL A 33 30.65 -8.85 5.33
CA VAL A 33 31.22 -8.79 6.70
C VAL A 33 31.76 -10.16 7.13
N SER A 34 31.05 -11.23 6.77
CA SER A 34 31.34 -12.58 7.24
C SER A 34 32.30 -13.36 6.34
N ASP A 35 32.91 -12.70 5.36
CA ASP A 35 33.80 -13.32 4.33
C ASP A 35 33.13 -14.49 3.59
N GLN A 36 31.80 -14.46 3.49
CA GLN A 36 31.01 -15.44 2.77
C GLN A 36 30.99 -15.05 1.29
N HIS A 37 31.41 -15.97 0.43
CA HIS A 37 31.33 -15.80 -1.01
C HIS A 37 29.89 -16.09 -1.46
N LEU A 38 29.05 -15.06 -1.49
CA LEU A 38 27.75 -15.16 -2.16
C LEU A 38 28.00 -15.11 -3.66
N GLU A 39 27.76 -16.21 -4.36
CA GLU A 39 27.81 -16.22 -5.82
C GLU A 39 26.67 -15.34 -6.36
N THR A 40 26.99 -14.50 -7.35
CA THR A 40 26.03 -13.61 -8.00
C THR A 40 24.79 -14.35 -8.50
N ASP A 41 24.96 -15.60 -8.96
CA ASP A 41 23.87 -16.44 -9.45
C ASP A 41 22.90 -16.84 -8.34
N GLU A 42 23.39 -17.11 -7.13
CA GLU A 42 22.55 -17.43 -5.97
C GLU A 42 21.73 -16.21 -5.53
N LEU A 43 22.36 -15.02 -5.52
CA LEU A 43 21.69 -13.75 -5.25
C LEU A 43 20.58 -13.45 -6.27
N ILE A 44 20.86 -13.64 -7.56
CA ILE A 44 19.87 -13.48 -8.63
C ILE A 44 18.74 -14.51 -8.51
N ALA A 45 19.06 -15.76 -8.20
CA ALA A 45 18.08 -16.82 -8.01
C ALA A 45 17.14 -16.52 -6.84
N ASN A 46 17.68 -16.06 -5.70
CA ASN A 46 16.90 -15.64 -4.54
C ASN A 46 15.99 -14.45 -4.85
N ALA A 47 16.51 -13.41 -5.52
CA ALA A 47 15.70 -12.26 -5.92
C ALA A 47 14.54 -12.65 -6.86
N ARG A 48 14.77 -13.59 -7.79
CA ARG A 48 13.73 -14.14 -8.67
C ARG A 48 12.69 -14.96 -7.91
N LEU A 49 13.11 -15.77 -6.95
CA LEU A 49 12.21 -16.54 -6.11
C LEU A 49 11.31 -15.62 -5.28
N ASP A 50 11.89 -14.60 -4.65
CA ASP A 50 11.15 -13.61 -3.87
C ASP A 50 10.13 -12.87 -4.74
N ALA A 51 10.53 -12.37 -5.91
CA ALA A 51 9.61 -11.72 -6.85
C ALA A 51 8.43 -12.64 -7.22
N ARG A 52 8.69 -13.92 -7.51
CA ARG A 52 7.63 -14.92 -7.76
C ARG A 52 6.71 -15.12 -6.56
N CYS A 53 7.26 -15.17 -5.35
CA CYS A 53 6.47 -15.27 -4.12
C CYS A 53 5.59 -14.02 -3.94
N GLN A 54 6.09 -12.82 -4.25
CA GLN A 54 5.31 -11.59 -4.18
C GLN A 54 4.16 -11.57 -5.18
N THR A 55 4.44 -11.90 -6.44
CA THR A 55 3.41 -12.10 -7.46
C THR A 55 2.35 -13.12 -7.00
N GLY A 56 2.77 -14.24 -6.41
CA GLY A 56 1.85 -15.25 -5.88
C GLY A 56 0.95 -14.72 -4.76
N ARG A 57 1.51 -13.95 -3.83
CA ARG A 57 0.75 -13.29 -2.74
C ARG A 57 -0.25 -12.27 -3.27
N TRP A 58 0.17 -11.45 -4.24
CA TRP A 58 -0.71 -10.48 -4.88
C TRP A 58 -1.90 -11.15 -5.54
N ARG A 59 -1.67 -12.20 -6.35
CA ARG A 59 -2.75 -12.94 -7.03
C ARG A 59 -3.75 -13.53 -6.04
N ARG A 60 -3.24 -14.19 -4.99
CA ARG A 60 -4.08 -14.73 -3.93
C ARG A 60 -4.90 -13.64 -3.24
N THR A 61 -4.30 -12.50 -2.94
CA THR A 61 -5.00 -11.36 -2.33
C THR A 61 -6.11 -10.84 -3.23
N LEU A 62 -5.85 -10.73 -4.54
CA LEU A 62 -6.84 -10.31 -5.52
C LEU A 62 -8.00 -11.32 -5.65
N GLU A 63 -7.69 -12.62 -5.65
CA GLU A 63 -8.69 -13.69 -5.65
C GLU A 63 -9.57 -13.62 -4.40
N GLU A 64 -8.97 -13.52 -3.21
CA GLU A 64 -9.68 -13.39 -1.94
C GLU A 64 -10.57 -12.14 -1.92
N LEU A 65 -10.08 -10.98 -2.38
CA LEU A 65 -10.89 -9.76 -2.51
C LEU A 65 -12.11 -9.96 -3.41
N ARG A 66 -11.92 -10.58 -4.59
CA ARG A 66 -13.01 -10.82 -5.55
C ARG A 66 -14.05 -11.78 -5.00
N GLU A 67 -13.60 -12.85 -4.34
CA GLU A 67 -14.49 -13.79 -3.68
C GLU A 67 -15.32 -13.08 -2.60
N GLN A 68 -14.67 -12.31 -1.72
CA GLN A 68 -15.38 -11.59 -0.65
C GLN A 68 -16.35 -10.55 -1.21
N GLN A 69 -15.96 -9.83 -2.27
CA GLN A 69 -16.82 -8.85 -2.93
C GLN A 69 -18.06 -9.49 -3.56
N ALA A 70 -17.92 -10.66 -4.19
CA ALA A 70 -19.04 -11.37 -4.82
C ALA A 70 -20.13 -11.79 -3.81
N HIS A 71 -19.77 -11.98 -2.54
CA HIS A 71 -20.72 -12.31 -1.47
C HIS A 71 -21.42 -11.08 -0.90
N GLN A 72 -21.02 -9.87 -1.28
CA GLN A 72 -21.61 -8.63 -0.77
C GLN A 72 -22.62 -8.05 -1.76
N ALA A 73 -23.86 -7.86 -1.28
CA ALA A 73 -24.88 -7.17 -2.05
C ALA A 73 -24.55 -5.67 -2.10
N ARG A 74 -24.32 -5.14 -3.31
CA ARG A 74 -24.27 -3.69 -3.54
C ARG A 74 -25.69 -3.15 -3.42
N THR A 75 -26.03 -2.61 -2.26
CA THR A 75 -27.38 -2.09 -1.97
C THR A 75 -27.44 -0.57 -2.10
N GLN A 76 -26.31 0.11 -2.07
CA GLN A 76 -26.23 1.56 -2.16
C GLN A 76 -25.79 2.03 -3.55
N PRO A 77 -26.33 3.18 -4.03
CA PRO A 77 -25.83 3.82 -5.23
C PRO A 77 -24.36 4.22 -5.05
N PRO A 78 -23.58 4.30 -6.15
CA PRO A 78 -22.22 4.80 -6.10
C PRO A 78 -22.22 6.24 -5.55
N PHE A 79 -21.37 6.49 -4.55
CA PHE A 79 -21.17 7.83 -4.00
C PHE A 79 -20.27 8.68 -4.90
N ASP A 80 -20.42 10.00 -4.82
CA ASP A 80 -19.59 10.96 -5.57
C ASP A 80 -18.14 10.93 -5.07
N ALA A 81 -17.19 10.83 -6.00
CA ALA A 81 -15.76 10.89 -5.73
C ALA A 81 -15.37 12.17 -4.97
N ALA A 82 -16.03 13.29 -5.28
CA ALA A 82 -15.76 14.57 -4.63
C ALA A 82 -16.06 14.53 -3.12
N ALA A 83 -17.02 13.69 -2.69
CA ALA A 83 -17.42 13.60 -1.29
C ALA A 83 -16.32 13.00 -0.39
N ILE A 84 -15.37 12.25 -0.97
CA ILE A 84 -14.31 11.56 -0.22
C ILE A 84 -12.94 12.23 -0.34
N PHE A 85 -12.78 13.26 -1.18
CA PHE A 85 -11.50 13.94 -1.32
C PHE A 85 -11.09 14.69 -0.05
N GLY A 86 -9.84 14.56 0.37
CA GLY A 86 -9.35 15.27 1.55
C GLY A 86 -8.17 14.58 2.22
N ILE A 87 -7.77 15.15 3.35
CA ILE A 87 -6.70 14.63 4.20
C ILE A 87 -7.36 13.94 5.39
N TYR A 88 -6.91 12.73 5.71
CA TYR A 88 -7.35 11.92 6.82
C TYR A 88 -6.14 11.61 7.68
N ARG A 89 -6.19 11.97 8.97
CA ARG A 89 -5.03 11.86 9.85
C ARG A 89 -5.44 11.30 11.19
N ASN A 90 -4.69 10.31 11.65
CA ASN A 90 -4.76 9.83 13.02
C ASN A 90 -3.59 10.45 13.80
N ASP A 91 -3.89 11.28 14.79
CA ASP A 91 -2.88 12.03 15.55
C ASP A 91 -2.00 11.10 16.42
N ASP A 92 -2.48 9.90 16.78
CA ASP A 92 -1.73 8.96 17.63
C ASP A 92 -0.63 8.21 16.86
N THR A 93 -0.85 7.93 15.57
CA THR A 93 0.08 7.16 14.73
C THR A 93 0.94 8.03 13.81
N ASN A 94 0.63 9.33 13.68
CA ASN A 94 1.19 10.23 12.67
C ASN A 94 1.00 9.77 11.22
N VAL A 95 0.16 8.75 11.00
CA VAL A 95 -0.16 8.25 9.67
C VAL A 95 -1.18 9.19 9.02
N VAL A 96 -0.87 9.57 7.78
CA VAL A 96 -1.71 10.45 6.97
C VAL A 96 -2.11 9.72 5.69
N LEU A 97 -3.40 9.73 5.39
CA LEU A 97 -3.96 9.31 4.12
C LEU A 97 -4.50 10.56 3.42
N ARG A 98 -4.20 10.73 2.14
CA ARG A 98 -4.83 11.75 1.32
C ARG A 98 -5.60 11.06 0.21
N ILE A 99 -6.88 11.37 0.08
CA ILE A 99 -7.68 10.91 -1.05
C ILE A 99 -7.82 12.09 -2.01
N ILE A 100 -7.37 11.88 -3.24
CA ILE A 100 -7.31 12.89 -4.30
C ILE A 100 -8.00 12.38 -5.55
N ALA A 101 -8.25 13.27 -6.51
CA ALA A 101 -8.72 12.86 -7.84
C ALA A 101 -7.70 11.93 -8.50
N ASP A 102 -8.18 10.81 -9.05
CA ASP A 102 -7.35 9.91 -9.82
C ASP A 102 -7.09 10.49 -11.22
N SER A 103 -5.82 10.71 -11.52
CA SER A 103 -5.34 11.14 -12.84
C SER A 103 -4.49 10.08 -13.54
N THR A 104 -4.41 8.87 -12.97
CA THR A 104 -3.52 7.81 -13.48
C THR A 104 -4.10 7.12 -14.71
N GLY A 105 -5.43 7.13 -14.88
CA GLY A 105 -6.11 6.48 -16.01
C GLY A 105 -6.00 4.96 -15.99
N VAL A 106 -5.67 4.36 -14.84
CA VAL A 106 -5.52 2.92 -14.67
C VAL A 106 -6.90 2.29 -14.52
N GLU A 107 -7.23 1.34 -15.40
CA GLU A 107 -8.41 0.48 -15.23
C GLU A 107 -8.16 -0.57 -14.15
N MET A 108 -9.05 -0.64 -13.17
CA MET A 108 -8.92 -1.55 -12.04
C MET A 108 -9.37 -2.97 -12.39
N PRO A 109 -8.92 -4.01 -11.63
CA PRO A 109 -9.17 -5.40 -11.99
C PRO A 109 -10.64 -5.85 -12.04
N ASP A 110 -11.59 -5.08 -11.51
CA ASP A 110 -13.05 -5.31 -11.66
C ASP A 110 -13.72 -4.39 -12.69
N GLY A 111 -12.95 -3.51 -13.35
CA GLY A 111 -13.44 -2.52 -14.32
C GLY A 111 -14.17 -1.32 -13.69
N SER A 112 -14.32 -1.27 -12.37
CA SER A 112 -14.93 -0.13 -11.67
C SER A 112 -13.86 0.93 -11.36
N THR A 113 -14.19 2.18 -11.63
CA THR A 113 -13.37 3.32 -11.21
C THR A 113 -14.26 4.33 -10.51
N ILE A 114 -13.78 4.85 -9.38
CA ILE A 114 -14.46 5.95 -8.68
C ILE A 114 -13.82 7.30 -8.99
N GLY A 115 -12.76 7.34 -9.82
CA GLY A 115 -12.03 8.59 -10.11
C GLY A 115 -11.29 9.18 -8.91
N ALA A 116 -10.91 8.34 -7.93
CA ALA A 116 -10.15 8.76 -6.75
C ALA A 116 -8.93 7.86 -6.53
N ALA A 117 -7.90 8.40 -5.90
CA ALA A 117 -6.69 7.69 -5.54
C ALA A 117 -6.27 8.03 -4.10
N VAL A 118 -5.70 7.06 -3.38
CA VAL A 118 -5.12 7.26 -2.05
C VAL A 118 -3.62 7.48 -2.14
N VAL A 119 -3.12 8.40 -1.33
CA VAL A 119 -1.70 8.70 -1.14
C VAL A 119 -1.40 8.52 0.34
N PHE A 120 -0.42 7.67 0.65
CA PHE A 120 0.03 7.45 2.03
C PHE A 120 1.23 8.35 2.37
N GLY A 121 1.19 8.95 3.55
CA GLY A 121 2.27 9.75 4.10
C GLY A 121 2.21 11.25 3.76
N ASN A 122 3.16 11.99 4.32
CA ASN A 122 3.17 13.45 4.28
C ASN A 122 3.88 14.05 3.06
N THR A 123 4.67 13.27 2.33
CA THR A 123 5.49 13.75 1.21
C THR A 123 4.70 13.88 -0.08
N ARG A 124 4.87 15.00 -0.79
CA ARG A 124 4.28 15.25 -2.13
C ARG A 124 4.77 14.29 -3.24
N THR A 125 5.76 13.45 -2.94
CA THR A 125 6.37 12.50 -3.88
C THR A 125 5.78 11.09 -3.79
N ALA A 126 4.85 10.84 -2.87
CA ALA A 126 4.22 9.53 -2.76
C ALA A 126 3.31 9.28 -3.97
N GLN A 127 3.48 8.12 -4.62
CA GLN A 127 2.72 7.75 -5.80
C GLN A 127 1.25 7.47 -5.43
N PRO A 128 0.27 8.07 -6.12
CA PRO A 128 -1.13 7.78 -5.89
C PRO A 128 -1.48 6.33 -6.26
N ILE A 129 -2.32 5.71 -5.45
CA ILE A 129 -2.85 4.37 -5.66
C ILE A 129 -4.35 4.47 -5.99
N PRO A 130 -4.80 4.03 -7.17
CA PRO A 130 -6.20 4.11 -7.54
C PRO A 130 -7.11 3.40 -6.54
N LEU A 131 -8.26 4.02 -6.27
CA LEU A 131 -9.32 3.48 -5.44
C LEU A 131 -10.42 2.89 -6.32
N TRP A 132 -11.03 1.82 -5.82
CA TRP A 132 -12.13 1.11 -6.45
C TRP A 132 -13.13 0.67 -5.39
N THR A 133 -14.39 0.57 -5.78
CA THR A 133 -15.47 0.24 -4.85
C THR A 133 -15.41 -1.24 -4.50
N PHE A 134 -15.11 -1.56 -3.25
CA PHE A 134 -15.26 -2.92 -2.75
C PHE A 134 -16.75 -3.21 -2.53
N CYS A 135 -17.41 -2.43 -1.68
CA CYS A 135 -18.86 -2.46 -1.46
C CYS A 135 -19.34 -1.10 -0.95
N ASN A 136 -20.67 -0.92 -0.84
CA ASN A 136 -21.37 0.23 -0.24
C ASN A 136 -20.50 1.44 0.13
N ASP A 137 -19.88 1.44 1.33
CA ASP A 137 -19.06 2.49 1.91
C ASP A 137 -17.56 2.11 2.02
N THR A 138 -17.16 1.02 1.39
CA THR A 138 -15.82 0.45 1.51
C THR A 138 -15.08 0.52 0.19
N LEU A 139 -13.91 1.13 0.24
CA LEU A 139 -12.98 1.24 -0.88
C LEU A 139 -11.85 0.25 -0.74
N CYS A 140 -11.30 -0.18 -1.86
CA CYS A 140 -10.07 -0.95 -1.91
C CYS A 140 -8.97 -0.12 -2.58
N PHE A 141 -7.71 -0.39 -2.25
CA PHE A 141 -6.53 0.28 -2.84
C PHE A 141 -5.42 -0.71 -3.22
N LEU A 142 -5.73 -1.98 -3.51
CA LEU A 142 -4.72 -2.92 -4.00
C LEU A 142 -4.12 -2.40 -5.34
N PRO A 143 -2.82 -2.05 -5.41
CA PRO A 143 -2.22 -1.58 -6.66
C PRO A 143 -2.05 -2.72 -7.66
N LEU A 144 -1.66 -2.37 -8.89
CA LEU A 144 -1.29 -3.34 -9.92
C LEU A 144 -0.14 -4.25 -9.46
N GLU A 145 -0.05 -5.45 -10.06
CA GLU A 145 0.96 -6.47 -9.69
C GLU A 145 2.38 -5.87 -9.68
N GLU A 146 2.74 -5.10 -10.70
CA GLU A 146 4.07 -4.47 -10.82
C GLU A 146 4.37 -3.51 -9.67
N ASP A 147 3.40 -2.67 -9.30
CA ASP A 147 3.53 -1.70 -8.22
C ASP A 147 3.53 -2.34 -6.84
N TYR A 148 2.69 -3.37 -6.64
CA TYR A 148 2.70 -4.17 -5.42
C TYR A 148 4.08 -4.79 -5.16
N VAL A 149 4.65 -5.42 -6.19
CA VAL A 149 5.99 -6.05 -6.12
C VAL A 149 7.05 -4.97 -5.91
N ARG A 150 6.98 -3.88 -6.66
CA ARG A 150 7.94 -2.77 -6.60
C ARG A 150 7.93 -2.05 -5.26
N TRP A 151 6.79 -1.89 -4.59
CA TRP A 151 6.70 -1.23 -3.29
C TRP A 151 6.86 -2.18 -2.11
N GLY A 152 6.86 -3.50 -2.34
CA GLY A 152 7.02 -4.48 -1.26
C GLY A 152 5.85 -4.48 -0.28
N MET A 153 4.61 -4.32 -0.77
CA MET A 153 3.40 -4.19 0.05
C MET A 153 2.97 -5.47 0.78
N CYS A 154 3.74 -6.54 0.70
CA CYS A 154 3.48 -7.81 1.39
C CYS A 154 3.70 -7.78 2.91
N SER A 155 4.14 -6.63 3.46
CA SER A 155 3.94 -6.35 4.89
C SER A 155 2.45 -6.31 5.26
N LEU A 156 1.58 -5.97 4.30
CA LEU A 156 0.14 -6.19 4.40
C LEU A 156 -0.12 -7.67 4.10
N SER A 157 -0.29 -8.43 5.16
CA SER A 157 -0.38 -9.89 5.15
C SER A 157 -1.81 -10.41 4.91
N ARG A 158 -2.82 -9.53 4.99
CA ARG A 158 -4.23 -9.88 4.78
C ARG A 158 -4.92 -8.93 3.81
N TRP A 159 -5.87 -9.48 3.03
CA TRP A 159 -6.68 -8.72 2.08
C TRP A 159 -7.47 -7.58 2.74
N SER A 160 -7.92 -7.75 4.00
CA SER A 160 -8.69 -6.74 4.73
C SER A 160 -7.91 -5.44 4.95
N GLN A 161 -6.58 -5.50 4.98
CA GLN A 161 -5.72 -4.32 5.15
C GLN A 161 -5.71 -3.43 3.89
N PHE A 162 -6.18 -3.93 2.75
CA PHE A 162 -6.35 -3.16 1.52
C PHE A 162 -7.70 -2.45 1.45
N LEU A 163 -8.49 -2.49 2.52
CA LEU A 163 -9.81 -1.87 2.59
C LEU A 163 -9.82 -0.60 3.44
N ILE A 164 -10.53 0.40 2.96
CA ILE A 164 -10.80 1.67 3.66
C ILE A 164 -12.30 1.79 3.81
N HIS A 165 -12.80 1.78 5.05
CA HIS A 165 -14.22 1.96 5.32
C HIS A 165 -14.51 3.46 5.55
N LEU A 166 -15.32 4.04 4.67
CA LEU A 166 -15.75 5.42 4.75
C LEU A 166 -16.82 5.57 5.82
N SER A 167 -16.77 6.67 6.56
CA SER A 167 -17.86 7.06 7.45
C SER A 167 -18.36 8.44 7.04
N PHE A 168 -19.63 8.50 6.67
CA PHE A 168 -20.31 9.71 6.24
C PHE A 168 -21.08 10.34 7.41
N ARG A 169 -21.33 11.66 7.35
CA ARG A 169 -22.22 12.35 8.30
C ARG A 169 -23.68 11.96 8.08
N GLU A 170 -24.12 12.02 6.83
CA GLU A 170 -25.40 11.52 6.33
C GLU A 170 -25.18 10.80 4.98
N LEU A 171 -26.18 10.06 4.48
CA LEU A 171 -26.06 9.36 3.19
C LEU A 171 -25.78 10.36 2.06
N ASN A 172 -24.68 10.15 1.31
CA ASN A 172 -24.20 10.98 0.20
C ASN A 172 -23.65 12.36 0.57
N GLU A 173 -23.37 12.62 1.85
CA GLU A 173 -22.61 13.80 2.26
C GLU A 173 -21.09 13.58 2.17
N GLU A 174 -20.34 14.61 2.53
CA GLU A 174 -18.90 14.52 2.72
C GLU A 174 -18.50 13.46 3.76
N ALA A 175 -17.47 12.67 3.44
CA ALA A 175 -16.88 11.73 4.38
C ALA A 175 -16.32 12.48 5.60
N ARG A 176 -16.68 12.02 6.81
CA ARG A 176 -16.20 12.54 8.10
C ARG A 176 -14.83 11.97 8.45
N GLY A 177 -14.53 10.78 7.97
CA GLY A 177 -13.29 10.09 8.22
C GLY A 177 -13.32 8.68 7.67
N VAL A 178 -12.24 7.95 7.91
CA VAL A 178 -12.10 6.57 7.45
C VAL A 178 -11.62 5.65 8.57
N TRP A 179 -12.08 4.42 8.54
CA TRP A 179 -11.51 3.32 9.32
C TRP A 179 -10.55 2.53 8.44
N TRP A 180 -9.33 2.31 8.94
CA TRP A 180 -8.34 1.52 8.23
C TRP A 180 -7.54 0.65 9.19
N GLN A 181 -7.45 -0.64 8.85
CA GLN A 181 -6.60 -1.59 9.54
C GLN A 181 -5.24 -1.67 8.84
N TYR A 182 -4.29 -0.84 9.28
CA TYR A 182 -2.94 -0.82 8.70
C TYR A 182 -2.07 -2.01 9.17
N SER A 183 -2.32 -2.54 10.38
CA SER A 183 -1.64 -3.71 10.96
C SER A 183 -2.62 -4.87 11.16
N HIS A 184 -2.19 -6.09 10.86
CA HIS A 184 -3.02 -7.27 11.09
C HIS A 184 -3.22 -7.54 12.60
N ASP A 185 -2.23 -7.20 13.43
CA ASP A 185 -2.27 -7.48 14.87
C ASP A 185 -3.09 -6.43 15.66
N GLU A 186 -3.60 -5.40 14.98
CA GLU A 186 -4.35 -4.31 15.59
C GLU A 186 -5.75 -4.20 14.97
N ASP A 187 -6.69 -3.65 15.75
CA ASP A 187 -8.00 -3.28 15.22
C ASP A 187 -7.88 -2.09 14.26
N ALA A 188 -8.93 -1.87 13.47
CA ALA A 188 -9.00 -0.71 12.58
C ALA A 188 -8.89 0.60 13.36
N LEU A 189 -8.03 1.49 12.90
CA LEU A 189 -7.87 2.82 13.47
C LEU A 189 -8.78 3.83 12.76
N TRP A 190 -9.24 4.80 13.54
CA TRP A 190 -10.02 5.91 13.02
C TRP A 190 -9.11 7.05 12.54
N PHE A 191 -9.35 7.50 11.31
CA PHE A 191 -8.68 8.63 10.68
C PHE A 191 -9.71 9.73 10.39
N PRO A 192 -9.91 10.70 11.29
CA PRO A 192 -10.79 11.83 11.03
C PRO A 192 -10.30 12.64 9.82
N ARG A 193 -11.25 13.17 9.05
CA ARG A 193 -10.96 14.12 7.98
C ARG A 193 -10.52 15.45 8.58
N VAL A 194 -9.40 15.97 8.10
CA VAL A 194 -8.86 17.27 8.48
C VAL A 194 -9.68 18.36 7.79
N PRO A 195 -10.18 19.38 8.53
CA PRO A 195 -10.86 20.51 7.93
C PRO A 195 -9.95 21.26 6.95
N PRO A 196 -10.50 21.83 5.86
CA PRO A 196 -9.71 22.58 4.87
C PRO A 196 -8.96 23.80 5.45
N ASP A 197 -9.38 24.32 6.60
CA ASP A 197 -8.76 25.48 7.26
C ASP A 197 -7.60 25.11 8.22
N GLY A 198 -7.17 23.83 8.24
CA GLY A 198 -6.23 23.28 9.22
C GLY A 198 -4.83 22.92 8.71
N GLU A 199 -4.40 23.44 7.55
CA GLU A 199 -3.01 23.28 7.03
C GLU A 199 -2.00 24.25 7.64
#